data_AF-A0AAJ0GFG6-F1
#
_entry.id   AF-A0AAJ0GFG6-F1
#
_cell.length_a   1.000
_cell.length_b   1.000
_cell.length_c   1.000
_cell.angle_alpha   90.00
_cell.angle_beta   90.00
_cell.angle_gamma   90.00
#
_symmetry.space_group_name_H-M   'P 1'
#
loop_
_entity.id
_entity.type
_entity.pdbx_description
1 polymer ?
#
loop_
_entity_poly.entity_id
_entity_poly.type
_entity_poly.pdbx_seq_one_letter_code
_entity_poly.pdbx_strand_id
1 'polypeptide(L)'
;MKTIRGERRQVEAAATFLPDVAYFLNQALEGKASVINAAVEASLLRQRDETLLPHDEFVRDNIRAEDVLIVSIGANDIALSPSAATARHMMQLAWLTPKSSIEKGTASSLDYFRNMFGSQIQAYITRILAKQKPRAVIACMIYYPLEVSSQPSWADSQLKMLGYGMFPGQLKAAIKQIYESATIEIEVQGTTVVPCALYETLDGKTEEDYVARVEPSVEGGRKMAELLKQKLETLLF
;
A
#
# COMPACT_ATOMS: atom_id res chain seq x y z
N MET A 1 22.88 17.50 -54.57
CA MET A 1 23.63 17.74 -53.32
C MET A 1 22.65 18.27 -52.27
N LYS A 2 21.98 17.37 -51.54
CA LYS A 2 21.05 17.70 -50.44
C LYS A 2 21.63 17.07 -49.18
N THR A 3 22.06 17.93 -48.27
CA THR A 3 22.65 17.57 -46.98
C THR A 3 21.54 17.06 -46.05
N ILE A 4 21.55 15.76 -45.73
CA ILE A 4 20.74 15.20 -44.65
C ILE A 4 21.46 15.50 -43.34
N ARG A 5 21.03 16.56 -42.65
CA ARG A 5 21.40 16.87 -41.26
C ARG A 5 20.16 16.64 -40.41
N GLY A 6 20.17 15.62 -39.56
CA GLY A 6 19.03 15.40 -38.68
C GLY A 6 19.04 14.17 -37.77
N GLU A 7 20.14 13.44 -37.62
CA GLU A 7 20.24 12.45 -36.54
C GLU A 7 20.53 13.18 -35.21
N ARG A 8 19.47 13.66 -34.56
CA ARG A 8 19.54 13.99 -33.13
C ARG A 8 19.42 12.68 -32.36
N ARG A 9 20.54 12.32 -31.73
CA ARG A 9 20.67 11.39 -30.61
C ARG A 9 19.40 11.36 -29.76
N GLN A 10 18.71 10.22 -29.74
CA GLN A 10 17.96 9.82 -28.56
C GLN A 10 19.01 9.62 -27.48
N VAL A 11 19.11 10.59 -26.57
CA VAL A 11 19.83 10.40 -25.31
C VAL A 11 18.99 9.41 -24.53
N GLU A 12 19.46 8.16 -24.44
CA GLU A 12 18.99 7.21 -23.43
C GLU A 12 19.07 7.93 -22.09
N ALA A 13 17.92 8.27 -21.51
CA ALA A 13 17.88 8.67 -20.12
C ALA A 13 18.42 7.46 -19.34
N ALA A 14 19.59 7.61 -18.71
CA ALA A 14 20.14 6.58 -17.85
C ALA A 14 19.03 6.15 -16.88
N ALA A 15 18.71 4.85 -16.88
CA ALA A 15 17.74 4.29 -15.96
C ALA A 15 18.17 4.66 -14.54
N THR A 16 17.47 5.63 -13.95
CA THR A 16 17.82 6.15 -12.63
C THR A 16 17.15 5.22 -11.64
N PHE A 17 17.95 4.41 -10.94
CA PHE A 17 17.46 3.58 -9.85
C PHE A 17 16.95 4.50 -8.74
N LEU A 18 15.64 4.51 -8.50
CA LEU A 18 15.04 5.22 -7.39
C LEU A 18 15.02 4.29 -6.16
N PRO A 19 15.64 4.68 -5.04
CA PRO A 19 15.60 3.90 -3.81
C PRO A 19 14.15 3.66 -3.33
N ASP A 20 13.76 2.39 -3.20
CA ASP A 20 12.46 2.00 -2.66
C ASP A 20 12.52 1.67 -1.16
N VAL A 21 11.40 1.26 -0.58
CA VAL A 21 11.32 0.88 0.84
C VAL A 21 12.24 -0.31 1.16
N ALA A 22 12.37 -1.28 0.24
CA ALA A 22 13.23 -2.46 0.46
C ALA A 22 14.71 -2.08 0.48
N TYR A 23 15.13 -1.11 -0.34
CA TYR A 23 16.48 -0.55 -0.30
C TYR A 23 16.79 0.04 1.08
N PHE A 24 15.93 0.90 1.61
CA PHE A 24 16.15 1.51 2.92
C PHE A 24 16.09 0.50 4.05
N LEU A 25 15.20 -0.49 3.95
CA LEU A 25 15.08 -1.54 4.96
C LEU A 25 16.32 -2.44 4.99
N ASN A 26 16.89 -2.79 3.83
CA ASN A 26 18.19 -3.48 3.75
C ASN A 26 19.30 -2.69 4.44
N GLN A 27 19.38 -1.38 4.21
CA GLN A 27 20.36 -0.52 4.88
C GLN A 27 20.16 -0.51 6.40
N ALA A 28 18.92 -0.31 6.85
CA ALA A 28 18.59 -0.16 8.26
C ALA A 28 18.76 -1.46 9.07
N LEU A 29 18.74 -2.61 8.41
CA LEU A 29 18.96 -3.93 9.00
C LEU A 29 20.45 -4.33 9.08
N GLU A 30 21.36 -3.59 8.44
CA GLU A 30 22.82 -3.76 8.56
C GLU A 30 23.31 -5.21 8.41
N GLY A 31 22.72 -5.96 7.47
CA GLY A 31 23.10 -7.35 7.20
C GLY A 31 22.53 -8.40 8.17
N LYS A 32 21.70 -8.00 9.14
CA LYS A 32 20.98 -8.95 10.02
C LYS A 32 19.91 -9.76 9.26
N ALA A 33 19.40 -9.22 8.17
CA ALA A 33 18.53 -9.89 7.21
C ALA A 33 18.66 -9.23 5.83
N SER A 34 18.14 -9.88 4.79
CA SER A 34 18.06 -9.34 3.43
C SER A 34 16.59 -9.17 3.02
N VAL A 35 16.28 -8.02 2.43
CA VAL A 35 14.91 -7.69 1.98
C VAL A 35 14.85 -7.80 0.47
N ILE A 36 13.89 -8.57 -0.02
CA ILE A 36 13.63 -8.77 -1.44
C ILE A 36 12.33 -8.06 -1.79
N ASN A 37 12.37 -7.13 -2.76
CA ASN A 37 11.16 -6.52 -3.30
C ASN A 37 10.52 -7.45 -4.35
N ALA A 38 9.33 -7.96 -4.05
CA ALA A 38 8.51 -8.74 -4.98
C ALA A 38 7.26 -7.98 -5.46
N ALA A 39 7.19 -6.66 -5.23
CA ALA A 39 6.06 -5.84 -5.64
C ALA A 39 6.03 -5.66 -7.17
N VAL A 40 4.81 -5.56 -7.70
CA VAL A 40 4.54 -5.23 -9.09
C VAL A 40 3.79 -3.90 -9.12
N GLU A 41 4.39 -2.90 -9.78
CA GLU A 41 3.83 -1.56 -9.94
C GLU A 41 2.41 -1.63 -10.52
N ALA A 42 1.53 -0.74 -10.05
CA ALA A 42 0.16 -0.61 -10.53
C ALA A 42 -0.71 -1.89 -10.45
N SER A 43 -0.23 -2.95 -9.78
CA SER A 43 -0.98 -4.19 -9.63
C SER A 43 -2.08 -4.06 -8.57
N LEU A 44 -3.11 -4.91 -8.71
CA LEU A 44 -4.36 -4.83 -7.98
C LEU A 44 -4.54 -6.08 -7.10
N LEU A 45 -5.27 -5.95 -6.00
CA LEU A 45 -5.69 -7.08 -5.18
C LEU A 45 -6.59 -8.01 -5.97
N ARG A 46 -7.57 -7.47 -6.71
CA ARG A 46 -8.53 -8.29 -7.47
C ARG A 46 -7.93 -9.10 -8.61
N GLN A 47 -6.74 -8.74 -9.08
CA GLN A 47 -5.99 -9.55 -10.05
C GLN A 47 -5.52 -10.88 -9.45
N ARG A 48 -5.61 -11.02 -8.12
CA ARG A 48 -5.19 -12.18 -7.34
C ARG A 48 -6.35 -12.94 -6.72
N ASP A 49 -7.59 -12.66 -7.12
CA ASP A 49 -8.79 -13.29 -6.56
C ASP A 49 -8.81 -14.80 -6.86
N GLU A 50 -8.49 -15.17 -8.10
CA GLU A 50 -8.49 -16.56 -8.56
C GLU A 50 -7.08 -17.15 -8.66
N THR A 51 -6.12 -16.40 -9.18
CA THR A 51 -4.74 -16.86 -9.45
C THR A 51 -3.72 -15.87 -8.93
N LEU A 52 -2.61 -16.35 -8.38
CA LEU A 52 -1.48 -15.51 -7.98
C LEU A 52 -0.71 -14.98 -9.20
N LEU A 53 -0.12 -13.79 -9.10
CA LEU A 53 0.82 -13.30 -10.11
C LEU A 53 2.16 -14.05 -9.99
N PRO A 54 2.99 -14.10 -11.05
CA PRO A 54 4.28 -14.81 -11.00
C PRO A 54 5.19 -14.42 -9.83
N HIS A 55 5.17 -13.14 -9.42
CA HIS A 55 5.93 -12.67 -8.27
C HIS A 55 5.38 -13.20 -6.94
N ASP A 56 4.06 -13.29 -6.80
CA ASP A 56 3.42 -13.85 -5.61
C ASP A 56 3.65 -15.38 -5.56
N GLU A 57 3.68 -16.05 -6.72
CA GLU A 57 4.03 -17.47 -6.84
C GLU A 57 5.48 -17.73 -6.47
N PHE A 58 6.41 -16.87 -6.90
CA PHE A 58 7.80 -16.93 -6.47
C PHE A 58 7.92 -16.86 -4.95
N VAL A 59 7.20 -15.94 -4.31
CA VAL A 59 7.16 -15.84 -2.84
C VAL A 59 6.56 -17.11 -2.23
N ARG A 60 5.38 -17.57 -2.68
CA ARG A 60 4.74 -18.82 -2.20
C ARG A 60 5.68 -20.02 -2.24
N ASP A 61 6.43 -20.13 -3.33
CA ASP A 61 7.24 -21.30 -3.64
C ASP A 61 8.62 -21.25 -2.97
N ASN A 62 9.07 -20.10 -2.44
CA ASN A 62 10.43 -19.94 -1.90
C ASN A 62 10.51 -19.36 -0.47
N ILE A 63 9.44 -18.78 0.08
CA ILE A 63 9.43 -18.23 1.44
C ILE A 63 9.59 -19.32 2.50
N ARG A 64 10.47 -19.13 3.47
CA ARG A 64 10.84 -20.12 4.49
C ARG A 64 10.27 -19.79 5.86
N ALA A 65 10.38 -20.74 6.79
CA ALA A 65 9.86 -20.60 8.15
C ALA A 65 10.56 -19.51 8.98
N GLU A 66 11.80 -19.18 8.65
CA GLU A 66 12.57 -18.11 9.27
C GLU A 66 12.25 -16.71 8.72
N ASP A 67 11.60 -16.64 7.56
CA ASP A 67 11.33 -15.38 6.85
C ASP A 67 10.13 -14.63 7.45
N VAL A 68 10.01 -13.35 7.10
CA VAL A 68 8.84 -12.51 7.36
C VAL A 68 8.31 -11.98 6.03
N LEU A 69 7.01 -12.12 5.80
CA LEU A 69 6.34 -11.57 4.63
C LEU A 69 5.76 -10.18 4.95
N ILE A 70 6.08 -9.16 4.18
CA ILE A 70 5.44 -7.83 4.30
C ILE A 70 4.43 -7.67 3.16
N VAL A 71 3.17 -7.39 3.48
CA VAL A 71 2.08 -7.25 2.51
C VAL A 71 1.48 -5.85 2.57
N SER A 72 1.65 -5.09 1.48
CA SER A 72 0.98 -3.81 1.24
C SER A 72 0.29 -3.87 -0.12
N ILE A 73 -1.04 -4.00 -0.12
CA ILE A 73 -1.85 -4.20 -1.34
C ILE A 73 -3.25 -3.60 -1.15
N GLY A 74 -3.94 -3.31 -2.26
CA GLY A 74 -5.32 -2.81 -2.26
C GLY A 74 -5.46 -1.30 -2.49
N ALA A 75 -4.40 -0.51 -2.30
CA ALA A 75 -4.44 0.94 -2.56
C ALA A 75 -4.83 1.26 -4.03
N ASN A 76 -4.25 0.51 -4.97
CA ASN A 76 -4.49 0.69 -6.40
C ASN A 76 -5.93 0.35 -6.81
N ASP A 77 -6.60 -0.56 -6.09
CA ASP A 77 -8.01 -0.89 -6.30
C ASP A 77 -8.95 0.27 -5.95
N ILE A 78 -8.47 1.26 -5.21
CA ILE A 78 -9.20 2.48 -4.84
C ILE A 78 -8.75 3.67 -5.70
N ALA A 79 -7.44 3.89 -5.80
CA ALA A 79 -6.89 5.10 -6.41
C ALA A 79 -6.69 4.98 -7.92
N LEU A 80 -6.09 3.88 -8.39
CA LEU A 80 -5.66 3.75 -9.78
C LEU A 80 -6.76 3.19 -10.69
N SER A 81 -7.40 2.11 -10.24
CA SER A 81 -8.40 1.40 -11.04
C SER A 81 -9.57 0.98 -10.18
N PRO A 82 -10.43 1.91 -9.73
CA PRO A 82 -11.64 1.55 -8.98
C PRO A 82 -12.62 0.78 -9.87
N SER A 83 -13.16 -0.32 -9.35
CA SER A 83 -14.33 -0.95 -9.95
C SER A 83 -15.56 -0.04 -9.80
N ALA A 84 -16.63 -0.29 -10.54
CA ALA A 84 -17.89 0.44 -10.36
C ALA A 84 -18.42 0.32 -8.92
N ALA A 85 -18.26 -0.86 -8.30
CA ALA A 85 -18.61 -1.08 -6.90
C ALA A 85 -17.71 -0.25 -5.97
N THR A 86 -16.39 -0.24 -6.18
CA THR A 86 -15.46 0.59 -5.39
C THR A 86 -15.83 2.06 -5.51
N ALA A 87 -16.02 2.58 -6.73
CA ALA A 87 -16.37 3.98 -6.96
C ALA A 87 -17.69 4.37 -6.26
N ARG A 88 -18.72 3.52 -6.33
CA ARG A 88 -20.00 3.74 -5.61
C ARG A 88 -19.79 3.83 -4.10
N HIS A 89 -19.06 2.90 -3.49
CA HIS A 89 -18.83 2.91 -2.04
C HIS A 89 -17.91 4.05 -1.61
N MET A 90 -16.94 4.44 -2.44
CA MET A 90 -16.14 5.64 -2.25
C MET A 90 -17.02 6.89 -2.21
N MET A 91 -17.94 7.05 -3.17
CA MET A 91 -18.87 8.18 -3.18
C MET A 91 -19.79 8.18 -1.96
N GLN A 92 -20.33 7.02 -1.58
CA GLN A 92 -21.16 6.89 -0.39
C GLN A 92 -20.37 7.31 0.87
N LEU A 93 -19.16 6.77 1.03
CA LEU A 93 -18.29 7.07 2.15
C LEU A 93 -17.90 8.55 2.21
N ALA A 94 -17.57 9.15 1.06
CA ALA A 94 -17.09 10.52 0.98
C ALA A 94 -18.20 11.56 1.19
N TRP A 95 -19.40 11.32 0.64
CA TRP A 95 -20.44 12.36 0.52
C TRP A 95 -21.74 12.05 1.25
N LEU A 96 -22.04 10.77 1.49
CA LEU A 96 -23.35 10.34 2.02
C LEU A 96 -23.28 9.78 3.44
N THR A 97 -22.08 9.62 3.99
CA THR A 97 -21.84 9.08 5.32
C THR A 97 -21.34 10.16 6.26
N PRO A 98 -21.98 10.41 7.42
CA PRO A 98 -21.44 11.30 8.43
C PRO A 98 -20.10 10.80 8.98
N LYS A 99 -19.11 11.69 9.12
CA LYS A 99 -17.80 11.37 9.69
C LYS A 99 -17.90 10.66 11.04
N SER A 100 -18.81 11.10 11.90
CA SER A 100 -19.02 10.51 13.23
C SER A 100 -19.51 9.05 13.17
N SER A 101 -20.22 8.66 12.12
CA SER A 101 -20.59 7.25 11.88
C SER A 101 -19.40 6.43 11.41
N ILE A 102 -18.48 7.03 10.66
CA ILE A 102 -17.20 6.40 10.28
C ILE A 102 -16.34 6.19 11.52
N GLU A 103 -16.12 7.24 12.32
CA GLU A 103 -15.27 7.19 13.53
C GLU A 103 -15.82 6.23 14.60
N LYS A 104 -17.13 5.96 14.61
CA LYS A 104 -17.75 4.97 15.49
C LYS A 104 -17.77 3.55 14.88
N GLY A 105 -17.35 3.39 13.63
CA GLY A 105 -17.44 2.14 12.90
C GLY A 105 -18.85 1.68 12.56
N THR A 106 -19.87 2.52 12.66
CA THR A 106 -21.29 2.15 12.43
C THR A 106 -21.76 2.43 11.00
N ALA A 107 -20.93 3.08 10.19
CA ALA A 107 -21.24 3.37 8.79
C ALA A 107 -21.23 2.10 7.92
N SER A 108 -22.37 1.76 7.30
CA SER A 108 -22.45 0.64 6.35
C SER A 108 -21.57 0.81 5.11
N SER A 109 -21.20 2.05 4.77
CA SER A 109 -20.23 2.32 3.70
C SER A 109 -18.85 1.72 3.99
N LEU A 110 -18.55 1.38 5.24
CA LEU A 110 -17.29 0.73 5.62
C LEU A 110 -17.28 -0.76 5.30
N ASP A 111 -18.43 -1.43 5.22
CA ASP A 111 -18.49 -2.90 5.11
C ASP A 111 -17.81 -3.41 3.83
N TYR A 112 -17.99 -2.68 2.72
CA TYR A 112 -17.28 -2.97 1.48
C TYR A 112 -15.75 -2.91 1.66
N PHE A 113 -15.25 -1.86 2.32
CA PHE A 113 -13.82 -1.68 2.52
C PHE A 113 -13.24 -2.58 3.61
N ARG A 114 -14.03 -2.96 4.62
CA ARG A 114 -13.67 -4.00 5.60
C ARG A 114 -13.49 -5.35 4.92
N ASN A 115 -14.39 -5.71 4.02
CA ASN A 115 -14.24 -6.92 3.23
C ASN A 115 -12.98 -6.84 2.34
N MET A 116 -12.72 -5.70 1.68
CA MET A 116 -11.55 -5.51 0.82
C MET A 116 -10.23 -5.56 1.61
N PHE A 117 -10.09 -4.77 2.69
CA PHE A 117 -8.85 -4.67 3.47
C PHE A 117 -8.73 -5.67 4.63
N GLY A 118 -9.75 -6.49 4.86
CA GLY A 118 -9.75 -7.60 5.80
C GLY A 118 -9.80 -8.91 5.03
N SER A 119 -11.02 -9.41 4.77
CA SER A 119 -11.25 -10.75 4.23
C SER A 119 -10.54 -11.04 2.90
N GLN A 120 -10.53 -10.10 1.95
CA GLN A 120 -9.86 -10.30 0.66
C GLN A 120 -8.33 -10.32 0.79
N ILE A 121 -7.75 -9.43 1.61
CA ILE A 121 -6.31 -9.47 1.91
C ILE A 121 -5.96 -10.76 2.66
N GLN A 122 -6.75 -11.18 3.64
CA GLN A 122 -6.54 -12.45 4.34
C GLN A 122 -6.57 -13.64 3.37
N ALA A 123 -7.54 -13.68 2.46
CA ALA A 123 -7.63 -14.72 1.45
C ALA A 123 -6.41 -14.72 0.51
N TYR A 124 -5.94 -13.54 0.12
CA TYR A 124 -4.72 -13.37 -0.66
C TYR A 124 -3.48 -13.89 0.09
N ILE A 125 -3.26 -13.46 1.35
CA ILE A 125 -2.15 -13.94 2.17
C ILE A 125 -2.24 -15.47 2.34
N THR A 126 -3.43 -16.01 2.59
CA THR A 126 -3.65 -17.45 2.72
C THR A 126 -3.22 -18.19 1.44
N ARG A 127 -3.48 -17.65 0.25
CA ARG A 127 -3.03 -18.22 -1.02
C ARG A 127 -1.52 -18.16 -1.20
N ILE A 128 -0.86 -17.04 -0.87
CA ILE A 128 0.61 -16.94 -0.90
C ILE A 128 1.23 -17.95 0.06
N LEU A 129 0.61 -18.15 1.23
CA LEU A 129 1.12 -19.04 2.25
C LEU A 129 0.60 -20.47 2.12
N ALA A 130 0.06 -20.86 0.97
CA ALA A 130 -0.56 -22.17 0.79
C ALA A 130 0.44 -23.34 0.89
N LYS A 131 1.72 -23.10 0.54
CA LYS A 131 2.77 -24.13 0.56
C LYS A 131 3.70 -24.02 1.76
N GLN A 132 4.03 -22.79 2.17
CA GLN A 132 5.01 -22.52 3.22
C GLN A 132 4.46 -21.48 4.19
N LYS A 133 4.84 -21.60 5.46
CA LYS A 133 4.41 -20.70 6.54
C LYS A 133 5.64 -19.95 7.07
N PRO A 134 5.78 -18.63 6.80
CA PRO A 134 6.82 -17.83 7.40
C PRO A 134 6.60 -17.66 8.90
N ARG A 135 7.62 -17.16 9.59
CA ARG A 135 7.55 -16.80 11.01
C ARG A 135 6.39 -15.85 11.26
N ALA A 136 6.25 -14.86 10.40
CA ALA A 136 5.21 -13.86 10.51
C ALA A 136 4.85 -13.21 9.16
N VAL A 137 3.70 -12.54 9.15
CA VAL A 137 3.24 -11.66 8.09
C VAL A 137 2.99 -10.28 8.67
N ILE A 138 3.61 -9.24 8.12
CA ILE A 138 3.26 -7.85 8.42
C ILE A 138 2.19 -7.42 7.41
N ALA A 139 0.95 -7.23 7.86
CA ALA A 139 -0.18 -6.80 7.03
C ALA A 139 -0.38 -5.29 7.15
N CYS A 140 -0.08 -4.56 6.06
CA CYS A 140 -0.09 -3.10 6.05
C CYS A 140 -1.45 -2.52 5.67
N MET A 141 -1.97 -1.62 6.49
CA MET A 141 -2.97 -0.64 6.07
C MET A 141 -2.28 0.52 5.34
N ILE A 142 -2.94 1.05 4.32
CA ILE A 142 -2.46 2.18 3.52
C ILE A 142 -2.25 3.45 4.35
N TYR A 143 -1.34 4.30 3.89
CA TYR A 143 -1.10 5.62 4.47
C TYR A 143 -2.10 6.68 3.97
N TYR A 144 -2.04 7.88 4.54
CA TYR A 144 -2.86 8.99 4.08
C TYR A 144 -2.23 9.67 2.86
N PRO A 145 -3.00 9.98 1.80
CA PRO A 145 -2.51 10.85 0.74
C PRO A 145 -2.18 12.26 1.27
N LEU A 146 -1.34 13.00 0.56
CA LEU A 146 -1.01 14.38 0.90
C LEU A 146 -2.24 15.30 0.75
N GLU A 147 -2.64 15.98 1.84
CA GLU A 147 -3.89 16.75 1.90
C GLU A 147 -3.92 17.92 0.93
N VAL A 148 -2.96 18.84 1.06
CA VAL A 148 -2.84 20.07 0.28
C VAL A 148 -1.41 20.13 -0.25
N SER A 149 -1.29 20.31 -1.57
CA SER A 149 0.00 20.44 -2.23
C SER A 149 -0.18 21.15 -3.56
N SER A 150 0.89 21.80 -4.00
CA SER A 150 1.00 22.36 -5.35
C SER A 150 1.46 21.31 -6.38
N GLN A 151 1.81 20.09 -5.93
CA GLN A 151 2.29 19.02 -6.79
C GLN A 151 1.15 18.47 -7.67
N PRO A 152 1.42 18.24 -8.97
CA PRO A 152 0.50 17.50 -9.83
C PRO A 152 0.40 16.04 -9.35
N SER A 153 -0.82 15.49 -9.28
CA SER A 153 -1.03 14.08 -8.92
C SER A 153 -1.78 13.34 -10.02
N TRP A 154 -1.32 12.13 -10.35
CA TRP A 154 -2.10 11.25 -11.23
C TRP A 154 -3.42 10.81 -10.58
N ALA A 155 -3.52 10.85 -9.25
CA ALA A 155 -4.71 10.53 -8.49
C ALA A 155 -5.61 11.75 -8.20
N ASP A 156 -5.30 12.92 -8.74
CA ASP A 156 -6.04 14.16 -8.42
C ASP A 156 -7.54 14.05 -8.70
N SER A 157 -7.93 13.35 -9.77
CA SER A 157 -9.35 13.20 -10.10
C SER A 157 -10.09 12.38 -9.03
N GLN A 158 -9.49 11.30 -8.55
CA GLN A 158 -10.03 10.43 -7.52
C GLN A 158 -10.02 11.12 -6.15
N LEU A 159 -8.95 11.83 -5.81
CA LEU A 159 -8.86 12.59 -4.56
C LEU A 159 -9.89 13.74 -4.53
N LYS A 160 -10.12 14.42 -5.67
CA LYS A 160 -11.19 15.42 -5.81
C LYS A 160 -12.57 14.79 -5.67
N MET A 161 -12.79 13.64 -6.32
CA MET A 161 -14.04 12.89 -6.20
C MET A 161 -14.31 12.45 -4.75
N LEU A 162 -13.28 12.20 -3.95
CA LEU A 162 -13.42 11.91 -2.51
C LEU A 162 -13.58 13.16 -1.64
N GLY A 163 -13.55 14.35 -2.21
CA GLY A 163 -13.53 15.60 -1.46
C GLY A 163 -12.28 15.79 -0.60
N TYR A 164 -11.20 15.03 -0.87
CA TYR A 164 -10.05 14.92 0.03
C TYR A 164 -9.33 16.26 0.26
N GLY A 165 -9.25 17.11 -0.77
CA GLY A 165 -8.66 18.45 -0.64
C GLY A 165 -9.49 19.44 0.19
N MET A 166 -10.78 19.17 0.43
CA MET A 166 -11.66 20.02 1.23
C MET A 166 -11.89 19.45 2.63
N PHE A 167 -12.05 18.13 2.73
CA PHE A 167 -12.42 17.42 3.95
C PHE A 167 -11.57 16.15 4.15
N PRO A 168 -10.24 16.26 4.31
CA PRO A 168 -9.35 15.10 4.37
C PRO A 168 -9.68 14.17 5.54
N GLY A 169 -10.22 14.73 6.63
CA GLY A 169 -10.62 13.99 7.82
C GLY A 169 -11.62 12.85 7.56
N GLN A 170 -12.43 12.91 6.49
CA GLN A 170 -13.36 11.85 6.13
C GLN A 170 -12.62 10.58 5.72
N LEU A 171 -11.70 10.70 4.76
CA LEU A 171 -10.90 9.57 4.27
C LEU A 171 -9.95 9.05 5.35
N LYS A 172 -9.33 9.96 6.13
CA LYS A 172 -8.46 9.57 7.25
C LYS A 172 -9.21 8.77 8.31
N ALA A 173 -10.40 9.22 8.70
CA ALA A 173 -11.26 8.48 9.62
C ALA A 173 -11.63 7.10 9.07
N ALA A 174 -11.91 6.99 7.76
CA ALA A 174 -12.20 5.72 7.14
C ALA A 174 -11.01 4.76 7.16
N ILE A 175 -9.83 5.21 6.72
CA ILE A 175 -8.60 4.38 6.73
C ILE A 175 -8.29 3.88 8.14
N LYS A 176 -8.31 4.77 9.15
CA LYS A 176 -8.10 4.40 10.56
C LYS A 176 -9.15 3.39 11.04
N GLN A 177 -10.43 3.63 10.74
CA GLN A 177 -11.49 2.72 11.19
C GLN A 177 -11.41 1.35 10.52
N ILE A 178 -11.07 1.28 9.23
CA ILE A 178 -10.90 0.01 8.52
C ILE A 178 -9.71 -0.76 9.11
N TYR A 179 -8.64 -0.07 9.50
CA TYR A 179 -7.53 -0.71 10.20
C TYR A 179 -8.02 -1.36 11.49
N GLU A 180 -8.69 -0.57 12.35
CA GLU A 180 -9.18 -0.99 13.66
C GLU A 180 -10.28 -2.07 13.62
N SER A 181 -10.96 -2.25 12.50
CA SER A 181 -12.09 -3.19 12.39
C SER A 181 -11.94 -4.27 11.32
N ALA A 182 -10.82 -4.30 10.60
CA ALA A 182 -10.58 -5.28 9.54
C ALA A 182 -9.13 -5.72 9.45
N THR A 183 -8.18 -4.77 9.32
CA THR A 183 -6.77 -5.14 9.10
C THR A 183 -6.14 -5.78 10.33
N ILE A 184 -6.49 -5.31 11.54
CA ILE A 184 -5.98 -5.93 12.79
C ILE A 184 -6.57 -7.32 13.03
N GLU A 185 -7.72 -7.63 12.43
CA GLU A 185 -8.44 -8.90 12.59
C GLU A 185 -8.00 -9.96 11.56
N ILE A 186 -7.02 -9.63 10.68
CA ILE A 186 -6.50 -10.59 9.72
C ILE A 186 -5.76 -11.69 10.46
N GLU A 187 -6.21 -12.93 10.26
CA GLU A 187 -5.58 -14.11 10.83
C GLU A 187 -5.31 -15.16 9.74
N VAL A 188 -4.14 -15.80 9.81
CA VAL A 188 -3.78 -16.88 8.87
C VAL A 188 -3.22 -18.05 9.66
N GLN A 189 -3.81 -19.23 9.47
CA GLN A 189 -3.40 -20.43 10.20
C GLN A 189 -1.91 -20.75 9.98
N GLY A 190 -1.20 -20.97 11.09
CA GLY A 190 0.20 -21.41 11.10
C GLY A 190 1.25 -20.30 10.96
N THR A 191 0.85 -19.03 11.00
CA THR A 191 1.78 -17.89 11.01
C THR A 191 1.23 -16.76 11.88
N THR A 192 2.11 -15.95 12.46
CA THR A 192 1.69 -14.77 13.22
C THR A 192 1.42 -13.62 12.25
N VAL A 193 0.25 -12.99 12.34
CA VAL A 193 -0.03 -11.76 11.57
C VAL A 193 0.18 -10.55 12.48
N VAL A 194 1.00 -9.59 12.02
CA VAL A 194 1.27 -8.33 12.69
C VAL A 194 0.69 -7.19 11.87
N PRO A 195 -0.35 -6.49 12.35
CA PRO A 195 -0.89 -5.35 11.63
C PRO A 195 0.08 -4.16 11.67
N CYS A 196 0.14 -3.40 10.57
CA CYS A 196 0.99 -2.24 10.41
C CYS A 196 0.21 -1.06 9.81
N ALA A 197 0.09 0.04 10.56
CA ALA A 197 -0.62 1.23 10.13
C ALA A 197 0.35 2.21 9.45
N LEU A 198 0.50 2.14 8.11
CA LEU A 198 1.43 3.03 7.41
C LEU A 198 1.05 4.51 7.54
N TYR A 199 -0.23 4.81 7.79
CA TYR A 199 -0.72 6.18 8.01
C TYR A 199 -0.16 6.85 9.27
N GLU A 200 0.41 6.09 10.21
CA GLU A 200 1.09 6.66 11.38
C GLU A 200 2.42 7.30 11.00
N THR A 201 3.02 6.88 9.88
CA THR A 201 4.29 7.38 9.38
C THR A 201 4.10 8.38 8.25
N LEU A 202 3.21 8.06 7.29
CA LEU A 202 2.83 8.96 6.21
C LEU A 202 1.44 9.55 6.54
N ASP A 203 1.45 10.68 7.25
CA ASP A 203 0.26 11.27 7.86
C ASP A 203 -0.49 12.27 6.95
N GLY A 204 -0.06 12.42 5.70
CA GLY A 204 -0.60 13.32 4.71
C GLY A 204 -0.31 14.82 4.91
N LYS A 205 0.64 15.21 5.78
CA LYS A 205 0.94 16.63 6.07
C LYS A 205 2.31 17.11 5.61
N THR A 206 3.31 16.24 5.62
CA THR A 206 4.68 16.60 5.21
C THR A 206 4.86 16.37 3.72
N GLU A 207 4.94 17.45 2.94
CA GLU A 207 4.98 17.39 1.48
C GLU A 207 6.19 16.62 0.95
N GLU A 208 7.33 16.71 1.64
CA GLU A 208 8.59 16.04 1.28
C GLU A 208 8.50 14.51 1.36
N ASP A 209 7.49 13.96 2.05
CA ASP A 209 7.29 12.52 2.18
C ASP A 209 6.60 11.91 0.95
N TYR A 210 6.11 12.74 0.03
CA TYR A 210 5.31 12.31 -1.11
C TYR A 210 5.89 12.75 -2.45
N VAL A 211 5.61 11.92 -3.45
CA VAL A 211 5.66 12.26 -4.87
C VAL A 211 4.23 12.18 -5.38
N ALA A 212 3.83 13.20 -6.15
CA ALA A 212 2.50 13.24 -6.78
C ALA A 212 1.36 13.01 -5.77
N ARG A 213 1.53 13.47 -4.52
CA ARG A 213 0.59 13.35 -3.39
C ARG A 213 0.24 11.93 -2.90
N VAL A 214 0.63 10.87 -3.61
CA VAL A 214 0.18 9.50 -3.33
C VAL A 214 1.29 8.48 -3.28
N GLU A 215 2.43 8.73 -3.92
CA GLU A 215 3.58 7.84 -3.86
C GLU A 215 4.51 8.30 -2.74
N PRO A 216 5.17 7.38 -2.02
CA PRO A 216 6.20 7.79 -1.08
C PRO A 216 7.39 8.37 -1.85
N SER A 217 7.91 9.50 -1.40
CA SER A 217 9.20 10.00 -1.87
C SER A 217 10.34 9.13 -1.37
N VAL A 218 11.59 9.49 -1.71
CA VAL A 218 12.79 8.88 -1.10
C VAL A 218 12.74 8.99 0.44
N GLU A 219 12.34 10.15 0.97
CA GLU A 219 12.22 10.36 2.42
C GLU A 219 11.01 9.62 3.01
N GLY A 220 9.87 9.62 2.32
CA GLY A 220 8.70 8.84 2.71
C GLY A 220 9.02 7.34 2.77
N GLY A 221 9.72 6.82 1.77
CA GLY A 221 10.17 5.44 1.70
C GLY A 221 11.15 5.08 2.83
N ARG A 222 12.07 5.98 3.15
CA ARG A 222 12.98 5.84 4.30
C ARG A 222 12.23 5.78 5.63
N LYS A 223 11.23 6.66 5.83
CA LYS A 223 10.39 6.66 7.04
C LYS A 223 9.57 5.37 7.15
N MET A 224 8.96 4.91 6.05
CA MET A 224 8.25 3.62 6.03
C MET A 224 9.16 2.45 6.39
N ALA A 225 10.41 2.45 5.89
CA ALA A 225 11.38 1.42 6.24
C ALA A 225 11.70 1.43 7.74
N GLU A 226 11.83 2.60 8.37
CA GLU A 226 12.05 2.68 9.83
C GLU A 226 10.87 2.11 10.63
N LEU A 227 9.63 2.41 10.25
CA LEU A 227 8.44 1.80 10.87
C LEU A 227 8.45 0.26 10.72
N LEU A 228 8.73 -0.24 9.52
CA LEU A 228 8.78 -1.68 9.26
C LEU A 228 9.92 -2.36 10.01
N LYS A 229 11.07 -1.70 10.14
CA LYS A 229 12.19 -2.17 10.95
C LYS A 229 11.76 -2.38 12.40
N GLN A 230 11.08 -1.41 13.01
CA GLN A 230 10.59 -1.55 14.39
C GLN A 230 9.68 -2.77 14.55
N LYS A 231 8.80 -3.04 13.58
CA LYS A 231 7.96 -4.25 13.57
C LYS A 231 8.81 -5.53 13.42
N LEU A 232 9.78 -5.52 12.51
CA LEU A 232 10.70 -6.66 12.31
C LEU A 232 11.55 -6.93 13.55
N GLU A 233 12.00 -5.90 14.27
CA GLU A 233 12.80 -6.09 15.47
C GLU A 233 12.04 -6.86 16.55
N THR A 234 10.72 -6.66 16.66
CA THR A 234 9.88 -7.44 17.59
C THR A 234 9.65 -8.90 17.17
N LEU A 235 9.99 -9.25 15.93
CA LEU A 235 9.76 -10.59 15.34
C LEU A 235 11.05 -11.38 15.11
N LEU A 236 12.17 -10.67 14.92
CA LEU A 236 13.46 -11.26 14.55
C LEU A 236 14.45 -11.32 15.72
N PHE A 237 14.31 -10.44 16.72
CA PHE A 237 15.24 -10.29 17.84
C PHE A 237 14.50 -10.27 19.19
#